data_AF-A0A3M2C2S3-F1
#
_entry.id   AF-A0A3M2C2S3-F1
#
_cell.length_a   1.000
_cell.length_b   1.000
_cell.length_c   1.000
_cell.angle_alpha   90.00
_cell.angle_beta   90.00
_cell.angle_gamma   90.00
#
_symmetry.space_group_name_H-M   'P 1'
#
loop_
_entity.id
_entity.type
_entity.pdbx_description
1 polymer ?
#
loop_
_entity_poly.entity_id
_entity_poly.type
_entity_poly.pdbx_seq_one_letter_code
_entity_poly.pdbx_strand_id
1 'polypeptide(L)'
;HDSAAPEVSSVVVRSGILEIEFTEEVDLAAAQTAIQIDGATDAWTLQPDRYALTAATPLASGTHQLLIAADPLDLAGKPLTEPFAVTFAVDANLEQQIIHQAPDPRTTATSTVANRFGFHGLHQDPETGLIYARNRYYDPELGRFITACRWSLRTAGFWSFSRGFV
;
A
#
# COMPACT_ATOMS: atom_id res chain seq x y z
N HIS A 1 20.02 -24.60 -18.15
CA HIS A 1 18.67 -24.28 -18.66
C HIS A 1 18.00 -23.56 -17.52
N ASP A 2 17.76 -22.26 -17.70
CA ASP A 2 17.07 -21.51 -16.67
C ASP A 2 15.67 -22.13 -16.49
N SER A 3 15.35 -22.49 -15.26
CA SER A 3 14.14 -23.25 -14.94
C SER A 3 13.16 -22.41 -14.11
N ALA A 4 13.61 -21.30 -13.53
CA ALA A 4 12.73 -20.35 -12.85
C ALA A 4 11.84 -19.63 -13.87
N ALA A 5 10.67 -19.20 -13.42
CA ALA A 5 9.83 -18.27 -14.17
C ALA A 5 10.06 -16.87 -13.58
N PRO A 6 9.99 -15.81 -14.40
CA PRO A 6 10.15 -14.46 -13.90
C PRO A 6 9.04 -14.11 -12.92
N GLU A 7 9.42 -13.51 -11.79
CA GLU A 7 8.51 -12.99 -10.78
C GLU A 7 8.78 -11.49 -10.56
N VAL A 8 7.75 -10.75 -10.15
CA VAL A 8 7.90 -9.34 -9.77
C VAL A 8 8.53 -9.28 -8.37
N SER A 9 9.72 -8.70 -8.29
CA SER A 9 10.45 -8.50 -7.03
C SER A 9 10.00 -7.21 -6.34
N SER A 10 9.97 -6.09 -7.08
CA SER A 10 9.58 -4.81 -6.51
C SER A 10 8.92 -3.89 -7.54
N VAL A 11 8.04 -3.01 -7.06
CA VAL A 11 7.42 -1.94 -7.84
C VAL A 11 7.52 -0.65 -7.04
N VAL A 12 8.16 0.36 -7.62
CA VAL A 12 8.45 1.63 -6.96
C VAL A 12 8.13 2.78 -7.90
N VAL A 13 7.55 3.85 -7.36
CA VAL A 13 7.43 5.13 -8.07
C VAL A 13 8.50 6.06 -7.53
N ARG A 14 9.39 6.57 -8.37
CA ARG A 14 10.45 7.54 -8.02
C ARG A 14 10.24 8.83 -8.80
N SER A 15 9.99 9.92 -8.09
CA SER A 15 9.71 11.24 -8.69
C SER A 15 8.65 11.16 -9.82
N GLY A 16 7.61 10.35 -9.61
CA GLY A 16 6.52 10.10 -10.58
C GLY A 16 6.80 9.04 -11.65
N ILE A 17 8.03 8.55 -11.79
CA ILE A 17 8.39 7.51 -12.76
C ILE A 17 8.25 6.13 -12.14
N LEU A 18 7.59 5.21 -12.84
CA LEU A 18 7.42 3.83 -12.39
C LEU A 18 8.66 2.98 -12.72
N GLU A 19 9.14 2.25 -11.72
CA GLU A 19 10.24 1.29 -11.78
C GLU A 19 9.72 -0.08 -11.34
N ILE A 20 10.02 -1.11 -12.12
CA ILE A 20 9.62 -2.50 -11.86
C ILE A 20 10.88 -3.36 -11.89
N GLU A 21 11.11 -4.12 -10.84
CA GLU A 21 12.22 -5.05 -10.74
C GLU A 21 11.70 -6.49 -10.77
N PHE A 22 12.36 -7.34 -11.55
CA PHE A 22 12.07 -8.76 -11.66
C PHE A 22 13.14 -9.62 -10.98
N THR A 23 12.79 -10.85 -10.63
CA THR A 23 13.73 -11.82 -10.06
C THR A 23 14.77 -12.32 -11.07
N GLU A 24 14.49 -12.17 -12.36
CA GLU A 24 15.37 -12.58 -13.44
C GLU A 24 15.35 -11.60 -14.61
N GLU A 25 16.18 -11.87 -15.61
CA GLU A 25 16.31 -11.02 -16.78
C GLU A 25 15.07 -11.08 -17.68
N VAL A 26 14.54 -9.91 -18.04
CA VAL A 26 13.35 -9.77 -18.88
C VAL A 26 13.69 -9.43 -20.34
N ASP A 27 12.93 -10.01 -21.27
CA ASP A 27 12.89 -9.60 -22.66
C ASP A 27 12.14 -8.27 -22.78
N LEU A 28 12.89 -7.22 -23.13
CA LEU A 28 12.33 -5.89 -23.31
C LEU A 28 11.22 -5.86 -24.36
N ALA A 29 11.36 -6.55 -25.50
CA ALA A 29 10.35 -6.50 -26.56
C ALA A 29 9.02 -7.12 -26.09
N ALA A 30 9.10 -8.20 -25.31
CA ALA A 30 7.92 -8.82 -24.73
C ALA A 30 7.29 -7.93 -23.65
N ALA A 31 8.11 -7.37 -22.75
CA ALA A 31 7.67 -6.49 -21.68
C ALA A 31 6.93 -5.23 -22.17
N GLN A 32 7.33 -4.67 -23.32
CA GLN A 32 6.65 -3.51 -23.95
C GLN A 32 5.17 -3.76 -24.24
N THR A 33 4.79 -5.03 -24.44
CA THR A 33 3.42 -5.40 -24.79
C THR A 33 2.65 -6.00 -23.62
N ALA A 34 3.35 -6.68 -22.71
CA ALA A 34 2.75 -7.37 -21.57
C ALA A 34 2.43 -6.45 -20.38
N ILE A 35 3.12 -5.30 -20.27
CA ILE A 35 2.96 -4.37 -19.15
C ILE A 35 2.07 -3.20 -19.55
N GLN A 36 0.99 -3.01 -18.81
CA GLN A 36 0.00 -1.96 -19.00
C GLN A 36 -0.17 -1.11 -17.74
N ILE A 37 -0.27 0.19 -17.94
CA ILE A 37 -0.63 1.18 -16.93
C ILE A 37 -1.97 1.77 -17.34
N ASP A 38 -2.98 1.67 -16.47
CA ASP A 38 -4.37 2.11 -16.72
C ASP A 38 -4.97 1.54 -18.03
N GLY A 39 -4.55 0.30 -18.38
CA GLY A 39 -4.98 -0.40 -19.59
C GLY A 39 -4.27 0.02 -20.88
N ALA A 40 -3.24 0.87 -20.81
CA ALA A 40 -2.41 1.26 -21.95
C ALA A 40 -0.95 0.80 -21.76
N THR A 41 -0.27 0.45 -22.87
CA THR A 41 1.17 0.16 -22.84
C THR A 41 1.98 1.46 -22.76
N ASP A 42 3.08 1.45 -22.00
CA ASP A 42 4.07 2.54 -21.98
C ASP A 42 5.37 2.09 -22.66
N ALA A 43 6.23 3.04 -23.02
CA ALA A 43 7.57 2.75 -23.44
C ALA A 43 8.44 2.41 -22.22
N TRP A 44 9.03 1.21 -22.21
CA TRP A 44 9.91 0.76 -21.14
C TRP A 44 11.38 0.86 -21.52
N THR A 45 12.24 1.17 -20.55
CA THR A 45 13.69 1.12 -20.71
C THR A 45 14.26 0.07 -19.76
N LEU A 46 15.01 -0.88 -20.30
CA LEU A 46 15.74 -1.87 -19.51
C LEU A 46 17.00 -1.23 -18.93
N GLN A 47 17.14 -1.32 -17.60
CA GLN A 47 18.31 -0.82 -16.91
C GLN A 47 19.56 -1.69 -17.20
N PRO A 48 20.78 -1.18 -16.92
CA PRO A 48 22.01 -1.92 -17.18
C PRO A 48 22.13 -3.25 -16.42
N ASP A 49 21.40 -3.39 -15.31
CA ASP A 49 21.32 -4.65 -14.56
C ASP A 49 20.55 -5.74 -15.31
N ARG A 50 19.69 -5.36 -16.25
CA ARG A 50 18.77 -6.21 -17.03
C ARG A 50 17.63 -6.85 -16.22
N TYR A 51 17.46 -6.45 -14.96
CA TYR A 51 16.39 -6.93 -14.08
C TYR A 51 15.34 -5.84 -13.80
N ALA A 52 15.69 -4.56 -14.00
CA ALA A 52 14.80 -3.44 -13.77
C ALA A 52 14.33 -2.78 -15.07
N LEU A 53 13.03 -2.45 -15.12
CA LEU A 53 12.40 -1.66 -16.16
C LEU A 53 11.97 -0.31 -15.59
N THR A 54 12.18 0.75 -16.37
CA THR A 54 11.73 2.11 -16.05
C THR A 54 10.76 2.59 -17.11
N ALA A 55 9.60 3.10 -16.68
CA ALA A 55 8.61 3.71 -17.53
C ALA A 55 9.13 5.03 -18.14
N ALA A 56 8.79 5.31 -19.38
CA ALA A 56 9.15 6.57 -20.03
C ALA A 56 8.24 7.73 -19.58
N THR A 57 6.98 7.43 -19.28
CA THR A 57 5.98 8.45 -18.98
C THR A 57 5.82 8.62 -17.46
N PRO A 58 5.98 9.83 -16.91
CA PRO A 58 5.69 10.08 -15.50
C PRO A 58 4.19 9.94 -15.24
N LEU A 59 3.85 9.28 -14.13
CA LEU A 59 2.49 9.15 -13.63
C LEU A 59 2.06 10.45 -12.93
N ALA A 60 0.82 10.87 -13.19
CA ALA A 60 0.23 11.99 -12.49
C ALA A 60 -0.10 11.62 -11.03
N SER A 61 -0.31 12.60 -10.16
CA SER A 61 -0.88 12.32 -8.85
C SER A 61 -2.31 11.78 -9.00
N GLY A 62 -2.62 10.64 -8.40
CA GLY A 62 -3.92 10.00 -8.58
C GLY A 62 -3.88 8.49 -8.41
N THR A 63 -5.01 7.84 -8.66
CA THR A 63 -5.11 6.37 -8.65
C THR A 63 -4.73 5.81 -10.01
N HIS A 64 -3.87 4.81 -10.02
CA HIS A 64 -3.38 4.10 -11.19
C HIS A 64 -3.50 2.59 -11.00
N GLN A 65 -3.59 1.85 -12.11
CA GLN A 65 -3.56 0.40 -12.15
C GLN A 65 -2.37 -0.08 -12.99
N LEU A 66 -1.54 -0.94 -12.41
CA LEU A 66 -0.50 -1.68 -13.13
C LEU A 66 -0.99 -3.11 -13.36
N LEU A 67 -0.87 -3.58 -14.60
CA LEU A 67 -1.15 -4.94 -15.03
C LEU A 67 0.07 -5.49 -15.79
N ILE A 68 0.53 -6.66 -15.40
CA ILE A 68 1.55 -7.44 -16.12
C ILE A 68 0.91 -8.78 -16.46
N ALA A 69 0.70 -9.03 -17.75
CA ALA A 69 0.08 -10.25 -18.22
C ALA A 69 1.00 -11.47 -18.01
N ALA A 70 0.39 -12.67 -17.94
CA ALA A 70 1.12 -13.94 -17.90
C ALA A 70 1.55 -14.40 -19.32
N ASP A 71 1.92 -13.46 -20.18
CA ASP A 71 2.53 -13.72 -21.48
C ASP A 71 4.05 -13.91 -21.30
N PRO A 72 4.75 -14.52 -22.28
CA PRO A 72 6.21 -14.64 -22.25
C PRO A 72 6.87 -13.32 -21.88
N LEU A 73 7.74 -13.31 -20.88
CA LEU A 73 8.39 -12.09 -20.38
C LEU A 73 9.92 -12.23 -20.23
N ASP A 74 10.45 -13.42 -20.00
CA ASP A 74 11.92 -13.63 -19.93
C ASP A 74 12.55 -13.88 -21.33
N LEU A 75 13.89 -13.89 -21.37
CA LEU A 75 14.63 -14.24 -22.60
C LEU A 75 14.45 -15.71 -23.06
N ALA A 76 13.98 -16.60 -22.18
CA ALA A 76 13.70 -17.99 -22.49
C ALA A 76 12.26 -18.19 -23.01
N GLY A 77 11.46 -17.12 -23.10
CA GLY A 77 10.06 -17.14 -23.51
C GLY A 77 9.09 -17.67 -22.45
N LYS A 78 9.45 -17.67 -21.17
CA LYS A 78 8.56 -18.06 -20.08
C LYS A 78 7.73 -16.88 -19.59
N PRO A 79 6.47 -17.15 -19.22
CA PRO A 79 5.61 -16.15 -18.63
C PRO A 79 5.86 -15.96 -17.14
N LEU A 80 5.27 -14.92 -16.57
CA LEU A 80 5.03 -14.87 -15.13
C LEU A 80 4.25 -16.11 -14.68
N THR A 81 4.56 -16.62 -13.49
CA THR A 81 3.81 -17.72 -12.86
C THR A 81 2.32 -17.38 -12.73
N GLU A 82 2.01 -16.12 -12.38
CA GLU A 82 0.66 -15.58 -12.30
C GLU A 82 0.65 -14.11 -12.78
N PRO A 83 -0.43 -13.63 -13.42
CA PRO A 83 -0.51 -12.23 -13.82
C PRO A 83 -0.44 -11.32 -12.60
N PHE A 84 0.40 -10.29 -12.67
CA PHE A 84 0.56 -9.34 -11.58
C PHE A 84 -0.34 -8.12 -11.82
N ALA A 85 -1.24 -7.83 -10.88
CA ALA A 85 -2.12 -6.68 -10.96
C ALA A 85 -2.16 -5.93 -9.62
N VAL A 86 -1.96 -4.62 -9.65
CA VAL A 86 -2.02 -3.76 -8.46
C VAL A 86 -2.65 -2.41 -8.77
N THR A 87 -3.50 -1.94 -7.87
CA THR A 87 -4.03 -0.57 -7.88
C THR A 87 -3.34 0.23 -6.78
N PHE A 88 -2.83 1.41 -7.11
CA PHE A 88 -2.06 2.24 -6.20
C PHE A 88 -2.34 3.72 -6.43
N ALA A 89 -2.00 4.54 -5.44
CA ALA A 89 -2.10 5.99 -5.53
C ALA A 89 -0.71 6.63 -5.59
N VAL A 90 -0.51 7.49 -6.59
CA VAL A 90 0.69 8.30 -6.76
C VAL A 90 0.49 9.65 -6.08
N ASP A 91 1.46 10.05 -5.26
CA ASP A 91 1.55 11.38 -4.67
C ASP A 91 2.75 12.11 -5.27
N ALA A 92 2.48 13.18 -6.02
CA ALA A 92 3.52 13.97 -6.69
C ALA A 92 4.48 14.70 -5.72
N ASN A 93 4.14 14.76 -4.42
CA ASN A 93 5.00 15.36 -3.41
C ASN A 93 6.00 14.37 -2.79
N LEU A 94 5.87 13.08 -3.10
CA LEU A 94 6.78 12.05 -2.60
C LEU A 94 7.86 11.76 -3.63
N GLU A 95 9.12 11.84 -3.20
CA GLU A 95 10.26 11.46 -4.03
C GLU A 95 10.27 9.95 -4.32
N GLN A 96 9.74 9.14 -3.41
CA GLN A 96 9.66 7.69 -3.58
C GLN A 96 8.42 7.11 -2.90
N GLN A 97 7.76 6.19 -3.59
CA GLN A 97 6.67 5.36 -3.06
C GLN A 97 6.92 3.89 -3.40
N ILE A 98 6.98 3.02 -2.38
CA ILE A 98 7.08 1.58 -2.58
C ILE A 98 5.64 1.04 -2.73
N ILE A 99 5.33 0.50 -3.90
CA ILE A 99 4.01 -0.03 -4.22
C ILE A 99 3.93 -1.51 -3.90
N HIS A 100 4.98 -2.25 -4.26
CA HIS A 100 5.09 -3.69 -4.02
C HIS A 100 6.54 -4.07 -3.70
N GLN A 101 6.72 -5.03 -2.81
CA GLN A 101 7.99 -5.69 -2.57
C GLN A 101 7.71 -7.14 -2.17
N ALA A 102 8.31 -8.09 -2.88
CA ALA A 102 8.21 -9.50 -2.57
C ALA A 102 8.81 -9.78 -1.17
N PRO A 103 8.18 -10.64 -0.36
CA PRO A 103 8.73 -11.01 0.93
C PRO A 103 10.04 -11.80 0.76
N ASP A 104 11.04 -11.51 1.60
CA ASP A 104 12.26 -12.32 1.63
C ASP A 104 11.89 -13.76 2.04
N PRO A 105 12.34 -14.80 1.32
CA PRO A 105 11.97 -16.19 1.61
C PRO A 105 12.41 -16.68 2.99
N ARG A 106 13.32 -15.97 3.68
CA ARG A 106 13.76 -16.23 5.06
C ARG A 106 12.94 -15.47 6.10
N THR A 107 12.10 -14.54 5.66
CA THR A 107 11.09 -13.89 6.51
C THR A 107 9.72 -14.47 6.18
N THR A 108 9.14 -15.20 7.12
CA THR A 108 7.74 -15.63 6.99
C THR A 108 6.87 -14.40 6.80
N ALA A 109 6.16 -14.33 5.67
CA ALA A 109 5.24 -13.25 5.35
C ALA A 109 4.28 -13.04 6.52
N THR A 110 4.44 -11.95 7.25
CA THR A 110 3.41 -11.49 8.18
C THR A 110 2.29 -10.97 7.31
N SER A 111 1.27 -11.81 7.11
CA SER A 111 -0.02 -11.59 6.43
C SER A 111 -0.21 -10.21 5.78
N THR A 112 -0.47 -10.23 4.48
CA THR A 112 -0.96 -9.16 3.62
C THR A 112 -2.25 -8.53 4.15
N VAL A 113 -2.12 -7.69 5.16
CA VAL A 113 -3.02 -6.57 5.39
C VAL A 113 -2.14 -5.37 5.15
N ALA A 114 -2.50 -4.56 4.15
CA ALA A 114 -1.94 -3.23 3.92
C ALA A 114 -1.53 -2.62 5.27
N ASN A 115 -0.29 -2.13 5.38
CA ASN A 115 0.18 -1.47 6.59
C ASN A 115 -0.81 -0.36 6.99
N ARG A 116 -1.75 -0.74 7.86
CA ARG A 116 -2.76 0.10 8.48
C ARG A 116 -2.36 0.36 9.93
N PHE A 117 -1.06 0.22 10.23
CA PHE A 117 -0.51 0.52 11.53
C PHE A 117 -0.19 2.01 11.57
N GLY A 118 -1.14 2.78 12.09
CA GLY A 118 -0.76 3.92 12.93
C GLY A 118 0.01 3.44 14.16
N PHE A 119 0.65 4.38 14.86
CA PHE A 119 1.38 4.13 16.11
C PHE A 119 0.42 3.54 17.18
N HIS A 120 0.77 2.39 17.77
CA HIS A 120 0.09 1.61 18.84
C HIS A 120 -0.81 0.39 18.51
N GLY A 121 -0.75 -0.20 17.31
CA GLY A 121 -1.16 -1.61 17.14
C GLY A 121 -2.64 -1.94 17.38
N LEU A 122 -3.56 -1.19 16.76
CA LEU A 122 -4.99 -1.54 16.72
C LEU A 122 -5.50 -1.66 15.28
N HIS A 123 -6.25 -2.72 15.01
CA HIS A 123 -6.87 -3.02 13.72
C HIS A 123 -7.95 -1.96 13.37
N GLN A 124 -7.80 -1.31 12.23
CA GLN A 124 -8.87 -0.55 11.56
C GLN A 124 -9.48 -1.44 10.46
N ASP A 125 -10.79 -1.39 10.25
CA ASP A 125 -11.52 -2.10 9.18
C ASP A 125 -12.02 -1.09 8.11
N PRO A 126 -11.98 -1.40 6.80
CA PRO A 126 -11.98 -0.37 5.75
C PRO A 126 -13.36 0.07 5.25
N GLU A 127 -14.48 -0.52 5.71
CA GLU A 127 -15.79 -0.19 5.12
C GLU A 127 -16.57 0.94 5.83
N THR A 128 -16.13 1.46 6.99
CA THR A 128 -16.92 2.48 7.73
C THR A 128 -16.15 3.57 8.51
N GLY A 129 -14.81 3.55 8.56
CA GLY A 129 -14.04 4.63 9.19
C GLY A 129 -14.18 4.76 10.72
N LEU A 130 -14.76 3.77 11.42
CA LEU A 130 -14.90 3.77 12.88
C LEU A 130 -13.91 2.82 13.55
N ILE A 131 -13.20 3.31 14.58
CA ILE A 131 -12.28 2.51 15.40
C ILE A 131 -13.08 1.74 16.46
N TYR A 132 -13.07 0.40 16.37
CA TYR A 132 -13.72 -0.47 17.35
C TYR A 132 -12.76 -0.82 18.51
N ALA A 133 -12.73 0.04 19.54
CA ALA A 133 -12.06 -0.29 20.80
C ALA A 133 -13.04 -1.03 21.73
N ARG A 134 -12.84 -2.35 21.87
CA ARG A 134 -13.41 -3.28 22.87
C ARG A 134 -14.24 -2.58 23.98
N ASN A 135 -15.49 -2.27 23.63
CA ASN A 135 -16.60 -1.79 24.47
C ASN A 135 -16.89 -0.27 24.61
N ARG A 136 -16.24 0.69 23.90
CA ARG A 136 -16.73 2.10 23.77
C ARG A 136 -16.29 2.81 22.49
N TYR A 137 -17.19 3.58 21.88
CA TYR A 137 -16.93 4.38 20.67
C TYR A 137 -16.12 5.68 20.99
N TYR A 138 -15.09 5.97 20.19
CA TYR A 138 -14.21 7.15 20.28
C TYR A 138 -14.31 8.00 18.99
N ASP A 139 -14.44 9.32 19.13
CA ASP A 139 -14.50 10.27 18.02
C ASP A 139 -13.18 11.07 17.94
N PRO A 140 -12.42 10.96 16.83
CA PRO A 140 -11.11 11.59 16.70
C PRO A 140 -11.14 13.08 16.30
N GLU A 141 -12.26 13.65 15.83
CA GLU A 141 -12.30 15.09 15.47
C GLU A 141 -12.38 16.00 16.70
N LEU A 142 -12.96 15.51 17.80
CA LEU A 142 -13.17 16.27 19.03
C LEU A 142 -12.27 15.83 20.20
N GLY A 143 -11.45 14.79 20.01
CA GLY A 143 -10.55 14.26 21.05
C GLY A 143 -11.29 13.75 22.30
N ARG A 144 -12.46 13.11 22.16
CA ARG A 144 -13.25 12.60 23.29
C ARG A 144 -14.14 11.40 22.94
N PHE A 145 -14.44 10.57 23.94
CA PHE A 145 -15.39 9.46 23.81
C PHE A 145 -16.84 9.97 23.74
N ILE A 146 -17.67 9.36 22.89
CA ILE A 146 -19.10 9.69 22.71
C ILE A 146 -20.02 8.99 23.71
N THR A 147 -19.48 8.10 24.55
CA THR A 147 -20.26 7.50 25.63
C THR A 147 -20.44 8.50 26.77
N ALA A 148 -21.66 8.99 26.97
CA ALA A 148 -22.02 9.69 28.19
C ALA A 148 -21.84 8.75 29.38
N CYS A 149 -21.06 9.16 30.39
CA CYS A 149 -21.24 8.62 31.74
C CYS A 149 -22.61 9.09 32.25
N ARG A 150 -23.63 8.27 32.02
CA ARG A 150 -24.89 8.30 32.76
C ARG A 150 -24.62 7.75 34.17
N TRP A 151 -24.14 8.60 35.07
CA TRP A 151 -24.44 8.43 36.49
C TRP A 151 -25.56 9.39 36.85
N SER A 152 -26.79 8.93 36.57
CA SER A 152 -27.93 9.38 37.36
C SER A 152 -27.94 8.55 38.64
N LEU A 153 -27.40 9.09 39.71
CA LEU A 153 -28.02 8.94 41.03
C LEU A 153 -28.26 10.35 41.57
N ARG A 154 -29.47 10.84 41.29
CA ARG A 154 -30.18 11.71 42.23
C ARG A 154 -30.33 10.91 43.53
N THR A 155 -29.62 11.29 44.59
CA THR A 155 -30.22 11.38 45.93
C THR A 155 -29.52 12.49 46.71
N ALA A 156 -30.34 13.26 47.42
CA ALA A 156 -30.04 14.49 48.14
C ALA A 156 -28.92 14.36 49.19
N GLY A 157 -28.22 15.47 49.44
CA GLY A 157 -27.28 15.57 50.57
C GLY A 157 -26.42 16.82 50.52
N PHE A 158 -27.04 17.95 50.84
CA PHE A 158 -26.47 19.16 51.46
C PHE A 158 -25.04 18.99 52.04
N TRP A 159 -24.09 19.88 51.74
CA TRP A 159 -23.31 20.66 52.72
C TRP A 159 -22.35 21.63 51.98
N SER A 160 -22.47 22.90 52.36
CA SER A 160 -21.71 24.06 51.92
C SER A 160 -20.30 24.06 52.52
N PHE A 161 -19.29 24.53 51.77
CA PHE A 161 -18.38 25.53 52.32
C PHE A 161 -17.82 26.46 51.24
N SER A 162 -17.66 27.71 51.67
CA SER A 162 -17.55 28.95 50.91
C SER A 162 -16.13 29.29 50.44
N ARG A 163 -16.11 30.12 49.38
CA ARG A 163 -15.04 31.00 48.87
C ARG A 163 -13.91 31.35 49.84
N GLY A 164 -12.71 31.47 49.27
CA GLY A 164 -11.65 32.35 49.78
C GLY A 164 -10.38 32.23 48.96
N PHE A 165 -10.19 33.11 47.97
CA PHE A 165 -8.91 33.33 47.29
C PHE A 165 -8.28 34.59 47.92
N VAL A 166 -7.05 34.46 48.40
CA VAL A 166 -5.92 35.43 48.44
C VAL A 166 -4.87 34.88 49.40
#